data_AF-A0A6P0CD23-F1
#
_entry.id   AF-A0A6P0CD23-F1
#
_cell.length_a   1.000
_cell.length_b   1.000
_cell.length_c   1.000
_cell.angle_alpha   90.00
_cell.angle_beta   90.00
_cell.angle_gamma   90.00
#
_symmetry.space_group_name_H-M   'P 1'
#
loop_
_entity.id
_entity.type
_entity.pdbx_description
1 polymer ?
#
loop_
_entity_poly.entity_id
_entity_poly.type
_entity_poly.pdbx_seq_one_letter_code
_entity_poly.pdbx_strand_id
1 'polypeptide(L)'
;MTAILDPFHSRPIDVHRWSQHPEVGAWVDQLWDEVFKDMQGPRPGPKPKTPFRTQLKILILDIYVAWLEDTELSIGVSMNANAYDTRSRYNALGISKHIIQVIKRLVEAEYLVIAKGSYSGAGAGGNRVTRVRASDRLRALFDRSAVTRDDITRVRTQECVILRGSQDKLVDYEDTDETNRQRGELRAYNLVLANHFIDVSTLEQPQLVTGQDHGRDVIQQISHHHHFIRRVYSRGDWGCNGRFYGGWWQQISSDYRKDILIDDTPTVEVDFKGLHLQLLAAEQGADLPDDPYLLPEGTIPRAPPSLQRTLLKKLVLTALNAADRPSAYRSFRSEWPTGHMGKTLTNEDLKALTDKLLERYHFLRDLVFADQGIRLMNVDSQIAERVHRHFAKQEVVVLSVHDSFIVDYTRVGELRWVLAEASEAVVGRPLPIDRVGVGLDEIDADKREDLKQWRDARVVRCEGYLARKAAWEERVGRTVSPLP
;
A
#
# COMPACT_ATOMS: atom_id res chain seq x y z
N MET A 1 17.02 26.14 -17.67
CA MET A 1 16.21 24.93 -17.37
C MET A 1 17.08 23.92 -16.67
N THR A 2 16.77 23.60 -15.42
CA THR A 2 17.45 22.54 -14.68
C THR A 2 17.03 21.17 -15.23
N ALA A 3 17.95 20.46 -15.88
CA ALA A 3 17.68 19.15 -16.47
C ALA A 3 17.26 18.11 -15.40
N ILE A 4 16.45 17.12 -15.78
CA ILE A 4 16.19 15.95 -14.93
C ILE A 4 17.44 15.07 -14.94
N LEU A 5 18.26 15.20 -13.89
CA LEU A 5 19.50 14.44 -13.73
C LEU A 5 19.24 12.97 -13.39
N ASP A 6 18.24 12.74 -12.54
CA ASP A 6 17.80 11.39 -12.17
C ASP A 6 16.36 11.09 -12.63
N PRO A 7 16.18 10.36 -13.74
CA PRO A 7 14.85 10.00 -14.24
C PRO A 7 14.20 8.82 -13.52
N PHE A 8 14.88 8.09 -12.61
CA PHE A 8 14.20 7.02 -11.85
C PHE A 8 13.71 7.49 -10.49
N HIS A 9 14.16 8.65 -9.99
CA HIS A 9 13.49 9.32 -8.87
C HIS A 9 12.15 9.90 -9.32
N SER A 10 11.15 9.01 -9.37
CA SER A 10 9.89 9.29 -10.03
C SER A 10 8.78 8.35 -9.59
N ARG A 11 7.55 8.84 -9.70
CA ARG A 11 6.33 8.01 -9.56
C ARG A 11 5.43 8.13 -10.79
N PRO A 12 4.53 7.18 -11.06
CA PRO A 12 3.51 7.34 -12.10
C PRO A 12 2.63 8.59 -11.86
N ILE A 13 2.10 9.17 -12.93
CA ILE A 13 1.11 10.23 -12.84
C ILE A 13 -0.13 9.76 -12.07
N ASP A 14 -0.59 10.54 -11.08
CA ASP A 14 -1.85 10.32 -10.38
C ASP A 14 -2.95 11.15 -11.01
N VAL A 15 -3.79 10.49 -11.81
CA VAL A 15 -4.88 11.13 -12.58
C VAL A 15 -6.15 11.36 -11.77
N HIS A 16 -6.12 11.15 -10.45
CA HIS A 16 -7.29 11.26 -9.57
C HIS A 16 -7.19 12.42 -8.57
N ARG A 17 -6.20 13.31 -8.74
CA ARG A 17 -6.01 14.49 -7.89
C ARG A 17 -6.92 15.63 -8.30
N TRP A 18 -7.50 16.29 -7.30
CA TRP A 18 -8.40 17.41 -7.50
C TRP A 18 -8.32 18.43 -6.37
N SER A 19 -8.53 19.69 -6.70
CA SER A 19 -8.61 20.79 -5.74
C SER A 19 -9.67 21.79 -6.19
N GLN A 20 -10.36 22.37 -5.22
CA GLN A 20 -11.27 23.50 -5.42
C GLN A 20 -10.65 24.83 -4.95
N HIS A 21 -9.39 24.81 -4.49
CA HIS A 21 -8.73 26.02 -4.01
C HIS A 21 -8.66 27.06 -5.15
N PRO A 22 -9.06 28.33 -4.92
CA PRO A 22 -9.14 29.35 -5.97
C PRO A 22 -7.82 29.58 -6.70
N GLU A 23 -6.69 29.54 -6.00
CA GLU A 23 -5.37 29.74 -6.60
C GLU A 23 -4.97 28.62 -7.59
N VAL A 24 -5.46 27.39 -7.40
CA VAL A 24 -5.29 26.32 -8.40
C VAL A 24 -6.01 26.70 -9.69
N GLY A 25 -7.19 27.32 -9.57
CA GLY A 25 -7.89 27.91 -10.72
C GLY A 25 -7.05 28.99 -11.39
N ALA A 26 -6.50 29.92 -10.61
CA ALA A 26 -5.66 31.00 -11.12
C ALA A 26 -4.40 30.48 -11.86
N TRP A 27 -3.74 29.43 -11.35
CA TRP A 27 -2.62 28.79 -12.05
C TRP A 27 -3.02 28.27 -13.42
N VAL A 28 -4.14 27.54 -13.47
CA VAL A 28 -4.64 26.94 -14.71
C VAL A 28 -5.01 28.03 -15.70
N ASP A 29 -5.59 29.13 -15.23
CA ASP A 29 -6.03 30.24 -16.08
C ASP A 29 -4.85 30.98 -16.67
N GLN A 30 -3.85 31.31 -15.84
CA GLN A 30 -2.61 31.91 -16.31
C GLN A 30 -1.91 31.04 -17.35
N LEU A 31 -1.73 29.74 -17.07
CA LEU A 31 -1.10 28.80 -17.99
C LEU A 31 -1.92 28.64 -19.29
N TRP A 32 -3.25 28.63 -19.17
CA TRP A 32 -4.15 28.49 -20.29
C TRP A 32 -4.09 29.70 -21.23
N ASP A 33 -4.11 30.91 -20.69
CA ASP A 33 -4.07 32.15 -21.44
C ASP A 33 -2.71 32.41 -22.09
N GLU A 34 -1.63 31.96 -21.46
CA GLU A 34 -0.29 32.13 -22.03
C GLU A 34 0.06 31.06 -23.08
N VAL A 35 -0.19 29.77 -22.77
CA VAL A 35 0.33 28.64 -23.57
C VAL A 35 -0.72 28.03 -24.51
N PHE A 36 -2.01 28.27 -24.24
CA PHE A 36 -3.11 27.63 -24.96
C PHE A 36 -4.11 28.64 -25.53
N LYS A 37 -3.72 29.90 -25.71
CA LYS A 37 -4.57 30.95 -26.28
C LYS A 37 -5.11 30.60 -27.66
N ASP A 38 -4.29 29.95 -28.49
CA ASP A 38 -4.66 29.43 -29.81
C ASP A 38 -5.72 28.31 -29.74
N MET A 39 -5.93 27.72 -28.56
CA MET A 39 -6.97 26.74 -28.31
C MET A 39 -8.30 27.33 -27.84
N GLN A 40 -8.38 28.65 -27.68
CA GLN A 40 -9.61 29.33 -27.29
C GLN A 40 -10.55 29.47 -28.50
N GLY A 41 -11.83 29.13 -28.32
CA GLY A 41 -12.86 29.26 -29.36
C GLY A 41 -13.47 27.95 -29.84
N PRO A 42 -14.52 28.03 -30.68
CA PRO A 42 -15.21 26.86 -31.21
C PRO A 42 -14.31 26.09 -32.16
N ARG A 43 -14.12 24.79 -31.88
CA ARG A 43 -13.39 23.87 -32.76
C ARG A 43 -14.36 22.99 -33.55
N PRO A 44 -14.12 22.78 -34.85
CA PRO A 44 -14.85 21.78 -35.59
C PRO A 44 -14.55 20.37 -35.05
N GLY A 45 -15.59 19.52 -34.97
CA GLY A 45 -15.49 18.12 -34.58
C GLY A 45 -15.96 17.79 -33.16
N PRO A 46 -15.93 16.50 -32.77
CA PRO A 46 -16.40 16.05 -31.47
C PRO A 46 -15.55 16.65 -30.34
N LYS A 47 -16.23 17.22 -29.33
CA LYS A 47 -15.54 17.70 -28.12
C LYS A 47 -14.96 16.50 -27.36
N PRO A 48 -13.72 16.59 -26.85
CA PRO A 48 -13.16 15.51 -26.04
C PRO A 48 -13.98 15.36 -24.76
N LYS A 49 -14.12 14.11 -24.28
CA LYS A 49 -14.84 13.78 -23.04
C LYS A 49 -14.35 14.62 -21.85
N THR A 50 -13.04 14.78 -21.73
CA THR A 50 -12.41 15.66 -20.74
C THR A 50 -11.74 16.83 -21.45
N PRO A 51 -12.14 18.09 -21.17
CA PRO A 51 -11.56 19.28 -21.77
C PRO A 51 -10.05 19.38 -21.54
N PHE A 52 -9.32 19.95 -22.49
CA PHE A 52 -7.88 20.20 -22.38
C PHE A 52 -7.51 20.99 -21.11
N ARG A 53 -8.29 22.02 -20.75
CA ARG A 53 -8.09 22.82 -19.53
C ARG A 53 -8.21 21.97 -18.26
N THR A 54 -9.12 21.00 -18.24
CA THR A 54 -9.23 20.04 -17.12
C THR A 54 -8.04 19.10 -17.07
N GLN A 55 -7.54 18.61 -18.20
CA GLN A 55 -6.34 17.77 -18.25
C GLN A 55 -5.08 18.55 -17.84
N LEU A 56 -5.00 19.84 -18.20
CA LEU A 56 -3.98 20.77 -17.69
C LEU A 56 -4.05 20.86 -16.17
N LYS A 57 -5.22 21.12 -15.59
CA LYS A 57 -5.41 21.17 -14.13
C LYS A 57 -4.91 19.91 -13.44
N ILE A 58 -5.29 18.73 -13.93
CA ILE A 58 -4.90 17.45 -13.31
C ILE A 58 -3.38 17.24 -13.40
N LEU A 59 -2.78 17.54 -14.56
CA LEU A 59 -1.33 17.46 -14.73
C LEU A 59 -0.58 18.39 -13.77
N ILE A 60 -0.99 19.66 -13.69
CA ILE A 60 -0.33 20.66 -12.85
C ILE A 60 -0.49 20.32 -11.36
N LEU A 61 -1.67 19.86 -10.93
CA LEU A 61 -1.88 19.39 -9.56
C LEU A 61 -0.97 18.22 -9.21
N ASP A 62 -0.84 17.24 -10.10
CA ASP A 62 -0.01 16.07 -9.82
C ASP A 62 1.49 16.41 -9.78
N ILE A 63 1.93 17.34 -10.62
CA ILE A 63 3.30 17.88 -10.61
C ILE A 63 3.55 18.71 -9.34
N TYR A 64 2.61 19.56 -8.95
CA TYR A 64 2.72 20.38 -7.76
C TYR A 64 2.88 19.52 -6.50
N VAL A 65 2.06 18.48 -6.36
CA VAL A 65 2.21 17.56 -5.22
C VAL A 65 3.51 16.74 -5.31
N ALA A 66 3.98 16.35 -6.50
CA ALA A 66 5.31 15.73 -6.61
C ALA A 66 6.39 16.67 -6.05
N TRP A 67 6.31 17.95 -6.41
CA TRP A 67 7.24 18.99 -5.96
C TRP A 67 7.15 19.26 -4.45
N LEU A 68 5.96 19.22 -3.85
CA LEU A 68 5.78 19.30 -2.40
C LEU A 68 6.37 18.11 -1.65
N GLU A 69 6.30 16.90 -2.22
CA GLU A 69 6.89 15.69 -1.64
C GLU A 69 8.43 15.74 -1.71
N ASP A 70 8.97 16.09 -2.88
CA ASP A 70 10.39 16.34 -3.09
C ASP A 70 10.57 17.17 -4.36
N THR A 71 11.29 18.29 -4.25
CA THR A 71 11.50 19.22 -5.36
C THR A 71 12.11 18.56 -6.61
N GLU A 72 12.87 17.47 -6.45
CA GLU A 72 13.49 16.73 -7.54
C GLU A 72 12.66 15.54 -8.05
N LEU A 73 11.55 15.19 -7.40
CA LEU A 73 10.67 14.08 -7.80
C LEU A 73 9.98 14.37 -9.13
N SER A 74 10.14 13.44 -10.08
CA SER A 74 9.49 13.52 -11.39
C SER A 74 8.20 12.69 -11.45
N ILE A 75 7.29 13.03 -12.36
CA ILE A 75 6.16 12.17 -12.69
C ILE A 75 6.40 11.43 -14.02
N GLY A 76 6.09 10.14 -14.03
CA GLY A 76 6.15 9.25 -15.18
C GLY A 76 4.87 9.35 -16.02
N VAL A 77 5.01 9.73 -17.29
CA VAL A 77 3.90 9.92 -18.23
C VAL A 77 4.14 9.13 -19.51
N SER A 78 3.11 8.43 -19.99
CA SER A 78 3.17 7.75 -21.28
C SER A 78 2.99 8.75 -22.42
N MET A 79 3.92 8.78 -23.37
CA MET A 79 3.76 9.58 -24.59
C MET A 79 3.08 8.80 -25.72
N ASN A 80 2.54 7.61 -25.42
CA ASN A 80 1.80 6.77 -26.35
C ASN A 80 0.29 7.02 -26.19
N ALA A 81 -0.38 7.40 -27.28
CA ALA A 81 -1.82 7.66 -27.29
C ALA A 81 -2.67 6.46 -26.83
N ASN A 82 -2.19 5.22 -27.07
CA ASN A 82 -2.89 4.00 -26.70
C ASN A 82 -2.85 3.68 -25.20
N ALA A 83 -2.06 4.42 -24.42
CA ALA A 83 -2.02 4.27 -22.96
C ALA A 83 -3.21 4.96 -22.26
N TYR A 84 -4.03 5.71 -23.00
CA TYR A 84 -5.10 6.54 -22.44
C TYR A 84 -6.48 6.04 -22.86
N ASP A 85 -7.11 5.27 -21.98
CA ASP A 85 -8.50 4.85 -22.14
C ASP A 85 -9.44 5.71 -21.30
N THR A 86 -10.23 6.57 -21.97
CA THR A 86 -11.22 7.46 -21.32
C THR A 86 -12.49 6.75 -20.86
N ARG A 87 -12.67 5.48 -21.24
CA ARG A 87 -13.82 4.64 -20.85
C ARG A 87 -13.49 3.75 -19.66
N SER A 88 -12.21 3.51 -19.39
CA SER A 88 -11.79 2.69 -18.26
C SER A 88 -12.25 3.26 -16.91
N ARG A 89 -12.72 2.37 -16.04
CA ARG A 89 -13.13 2.72 -14.66
C ARG A 89 -11.97 3.26 -13.83
N TYR A 90 -10.73 2.86 -14.15
CA TYR A 90 -9.53 3.35 -13.47
C TYR A 90 -9.13 4.76 -13.91
N ASN A 91 -9.82 5.34 -14.89
CA ASN A 91 -9.61 6.70 -15.37
C ASN A 91 -10.83 7.58 -15.03
N ALA A 92 -11.12 7.74 -13.74
CA ALA A 92 -12.31 8.44 -13.25
C ALA A 92 -12.45 9.90 -13.72
N LEU A 93 -11.35 10.57 -14.09
CA LEU A 93 -11.35 11.92 -14.64
C LEU A 93 -11.26 11.97 -16.18
N GLY A 94 -11.26 10.82 -16.85
CA GLY A 94 -11.29 10.71 -18.30
C GLY A 94 -10.09 11.31 -19.02
N ILE A 95 -8.90 11.28 -18.41
CA ILE A 95 -7.66 11.73 -19.05
C ILE A 95 -7.49 11.01 -20.38
N SER A 96 -7.30 11.78 -21.46
CA SER A 96 -7.20 11.24 -22.80
C SER A 96 -5.80 11.45 -23.36
N LYS A 97 -5.55 10.94 -24.57
CA LYS A 97 -4.31 11.21 -25.31
C LYS A 97 -3.98 12.70 -25.49
N HIS A 98 -4.93 13.61 -25.26
CA HIS A 98 -4.72 15.05 -25.32
C HIS A 98 -3.77 15.58 -24.23
N ILE A 99 -3.61 14.88 -23.10
CA ILE A 99 -2.60 15.24 -22.10
C ILE A 99 -1.18 15.26 -22.69
N ILE A 100 -0.89 14.44 -23.70
CA ILE A 100 0.39 14.44 -24.43
C ILE A 100 0.62 15.80 -25.09
N GLN A 101 -0.42 16.39 -25.70
CA GLN A 101 -0.32 17.70 -26.32
C GLN A 101 -0.16 18.80 -25.28
N VAL A 102 -0.85 18.70 -24.14
CA VAL A 102 -0.67 19.63 -23.01
C VAL A 102 0.78 19.61 -22.52
N ILE A 103 1.34 18.42 -22.29
CA ILE A 103 2.73 18.23 -21.85
C ILE A 103 3.70 18.86 -22.86
N LYS A 104 3.57 18.56 -24.16
CA LYS A 104 4.46 19.10 -25.20
C LYS A 104 4.47 20.62 -25.21
N ARG A 105 3.29 21.25 -25.14
CA ARG A 105 3.14 22.70 -25.13
C ARG A 105 3.76 23.35 -23.89
N LEU A 106 3.58 22.75 -22.72
CA LEU A 106 4.22 23.24 -21.50
C LEU A 106 5.75 23.07 -21.52
N VAL A 107 6.28 22.03 -22.18
CA VAL A 107 7.72 21.88 -22.40
C VAL A 107 8.24 22.95 -23.37
N GLU A 108 7.54 23.19 -24.49
CA GLU A 108 7.87 24.24 -25.47
C GLU A 108 7.84 25.65 -24.84
N ALA A 109 6.90 25.89 -23.93
CA ALA A 109 6.79 27.14 -23.16
C ALA A 109 7.66 27.19 -21.89
N GLU A 110 8.57 26.21 -21.72
CA GLU A 110 9.56 26.13 -20.63
C GLU A 110 8.96 26.03 -19.21
N TYR A 111 7.70 25.63 -19.06
CA TYR A 111 7.06 25.34 -17.78
C TYR A 111 7.40 23.94 -17.25
N LEU A 112 7.74 23.01 -18.14
CA LEU A 112 8.14 21.65 -17.79
C LEU A 112 9.53 21.31 -18.32
N VAL A 113 10.29 20.58 -17.52
CA VAL A 113 11.51 19.89 -17.95
C VAL A 113 11.19 18.42 -18.21
N ILE A 114 11.88 17.81 -19.18
CA ILE A 114 11.57 16.46 -19.68
C ILE A 114 12.82 15.59 -19.77
N ALA A 115 12.72 14.34 -19.33
CA ALA A 115 13.65 13.27 -19.68
C ALA A 115 12.90 12.21 -20.48
N LYS A 116 13.39 11.95 -21.71
CA LYS A 116 12.75 11.01 -22.63
C LYS A 116 12.75 9.59 -22.04
N GLY A 117 11.66 8.86 -22.33
CA GLY A 117 11.56 7.45 -22.01
C GLY A 117 12.66 6.62 -22.67
N SER A 118 12.86 5.41 -22.17
CA SER A 118 13.82 4.44 -22.68
C SER A 118 13.17 3.08 -22.77
N TYR A 119 13.44 2.36 -23.86
CA TYR A 119 12.96 1.01 -24.06
C TYR A 119 14.04 0.19 -24.76
N SER A 120 14.57 -0.82 -24.07
CA SER A 120 15.64 -1.69 -24.57
C SER A 120 15.18 -3.15 -24.76
N GLY A 121 13.86 -3.40 -24.72
CA GLY A 121 13.26 -4.74 -24.80
C GLY A 121 12.46 -5.10 -23.56
N ALA A 122 11.59 -6.11 -23.64
CA ALA A 122 10.68 -6.46 -22.55
C ALA A 122 11.45 -6.84 -21.27
N GLY A 123 11.05 -6.27 -20.13
CA GLY A 123 11.64 -6.58 -18.82
C GLY A 123 13.04 -5.99 -18.56
N ALA A 124 13.62 -5.22 -19.48
CA ALA A 124 14.91 -4.57 -19.24
C ALA A 124 14.79 -3.53 -18.10
N GLY A 125 15.65 -3.62 -17.08
CA GLY A 125 15.60 -2.74 -15.90
C GLY A 125 15.76 -1.23 -16.19
N GLY A 126 16.36 -0.88 -17.34
CA GLY A 126 16.46 0.50 -17.80
C GLY A 126 15.19 1.05 -18.48
N ASN A 127 14.16 0.23 -18.67
CA ASN A 127 12.91 0.65 -19.30
C ASN A 127 12.16 1.66 -18.43
N ARG A 128 11.73 2.74 -19.06
CA ARG A 128 10.90 3.75 -18.39
C ARG A 128 10.09 4.55 -19.41
N VAL A 129 8.92 5.01 -18.98
CA VAL A 129 8.18 6.05 -19.69
C VAL A 129 8.86 7.42 -19.54
N THR A 130 8.40 8.42 -20.28
CA THR A 130 8.91 9.79 -20.17
C THR A 130 8.73 10.33 -18.75
N ARG A 131 9.68 11.15 -18.29
CA ARG A 131 9.60 11.90 -17.03
C ARG A 131 9.38 13.36 -17.30
N VAL A 132 8.46 13.96 -16.56
CA VAL A 132 8.26 15.41 -16.54
C VAL A 132 8.31 15.92 -15.12
N ARG A 133 8.81 17.14 -14.96
CA ARG A 133 8.93 17.83 -13.68
C ARG A 133 8.71 19.32 -13.88
N ALA A 134 8.30 20.03 -12.83
CA ALA A 134 8.22 21.48 -12.86
C ALA A 134 9.58 22.09 -13.19
N SER A 135 9.61 23.03 -14.14
CA SER A 135 10.77 23.89 -14.33
C SER A 135 10.83 24.96 -13.24
N ASP A 136 11.95 25.68 -13.14
CA ASP A 136 12.08 26.81 -12.21
C ASP A 136 11.01 27.89 -12.45
N ARG A 137 10.54 28.02 -13.70
CA ARG A 137 9.45 28.92 -14.07
C ARG A 137 8.11 28.48 -13.48
N LEU A 138 7.80 27.18 -13.53
CA LEU A 138 6.58 26.66 -12.90
C LEU A 138 6.69 26.64 -11.37
N ARG A 139 7.87 26.33 -10.83
CA ARG A 139 8.15 26.40 -9.38
C ARG A 139 7.92 27.82 -8.85
N ALA A 140 8.35 28.86 -9.57
CA ALA A 140 8.09 30.25 -9.18
C ALA A 140 6.59 30.63 -9.14
N LEU A 141 5.72 29.92 -9.88
CA LEU A 141 4.27 30.06 -9.77
C LEU A 141 3.75 29.36 -8.51
N PHE A 142 4.31 28.20 -8.19
CA PHE A 142 3.98 27.41 -7.00
C PHE A 142 4.43 28.09 -5.69
N ASP A 143 5.62 28.69 -5.66
CA ASP A 143 6.20 29.34 -4.47
C ASP A 143 5.38 30.55 -4.00
N ARG A 144 4.58 31.16 -4.88
CA ARG A 144 3.76 32.35 -4.57
C ARG A 144 2.38 32.01 -4.02
N SER A 145 2.08 30.71 -3.91
CA SER A 145 0.74 30.22 -3.60
C SER A 145 0.59 29.85 -2.14
N ALA A 146 -0.61 30.09 -1.60
CA ALA A 146 -1.04 29.62 -0.29
C ALA A 146 -1.58 28.19 -0.31
N VAL A 147 -1.82 27.60 -1.50
CA VAL A 147 -2.20 26.19 -1.64
C VAL A 147 -1.24 25.31 -0.84
N THR A 148 -1.79 24.39 -0.06
CA THR A 148 -1.05 23.39 0.69
C THR A 148 -1.31 22.00 0.11
N ARG A 149 -0.61 21.00 0.64
CA ARG A 149 -0.90 19.61 0.28
C ARG A 149 -2.35 19.21 0.64
N ASP A 150 -2.91 19.77 1.70
CA ASP A 150 -4.24 19.43 2.22
C ASP A 150 -5.39 19.96 1.37
N ASP A 151 -5.13 21.00 0.57
CA ASP A 151 -6.07 21.53 -0.41
C ASP A 151 -6.27 20.61 -1.63
N ILE A 152 -5.49 19.51 -1.71
CA ILE A 152 -5.47 18.59 -2.85
C ILE A 152 -5.93 17.21 -2.40
N THR A 153 -7.13 16.86 -2.84
CA THR A 153 -7.84 15.64 -2.47
C THR A 153 -7.85 14.64 -3.62
N ARG A 154 -8.31 13.41 -3.32
CA ARG A 154 -8.64 12.41 -4.33
C ARG A 154 -10.10 12.55 -4.73
N VAL A 155 -10.41 12.32 -6.00
CA VAL A 155 -11.80 12.33 -6.46
C VAL A 155 -12.58 11.15 -5.88
N ARG A 156 -13.81 11.41 -5.42
CA ARG A 156 -14.68 10.39 -4.81
C ARG A 156 -15.06 9.25 -5.77
N THR A 157 -14.98 9.51 -7.07
CA THR A 157 -15.25 8.53 -8.14
C THR A 157 -14.07 7.64 -8.47
N GLN A 158 -12.91 7.83 -7.84
CA GLN A 158 -11.75 6.94 -8.00
C GLN A 158 -12.16 5.51 -7.63
N GLU A 159 -11.87 4.56 -8.51
CA GLU A 159 -12.11 3.14 -8.26
C GLU A 159 -11.14 2.63 -7.18
N CYS A 160 -11.68 1.92 -6.20
CA CYS A 160 -10.93 1.33 -5.09
C CYS A 160 -10.91 -0.20 -5.14
N VAL A 161 -11.70 -0.83 -6.00
CA VAL A 161 -11.63 -2.27 -6.28
C VAL A 161 -10.92 -2.47 -7.62
N ILE A 162 -9.72 -3.05 -7.57
CA ILE A 162 -8.79 -3.15 -8.69
C ILE A 162 -8.70 -4.60 -9.15
N LEU A 163 -8.89 -4.83 -10.46
CA LEU A 163 -8.64 -6.11 -11.12
C LEU A 163 -7.42 -5.98 -12.03
N ARG A 164 -6.37 -6.73 -11.73
CA ARG A 164 -5.18 -6.86 -12.58
C ARG A 164 -5.23 -8.17 -13.34
N GLY A 165 -5.05 -8.10 -14.66
CA GLY A 165 -4.91 -9.26 -15.54
C GLY A 165 -3.46 -9.74 -15.67
N SER A 166 -3.13 -10.27 -16.84
CA SER A 166 -1.76 -10.67 -17.19
C SER A 166 -0.81 -9.47 -17.17
N GLN A 167 0.43 -9.68 -16.73
CA GLN A 167 1.50 -8.65 -16.68
C GLN A 167 1.09 -7.40 -15.87
N ASP A 168 0.32 -7.58 -14.79
CA ASP A 168 -0.16 -6.50 -13.90
C ASP A 168 -1.00 -5.40 -14.58
N LYS A 169 -1.49 -5.63 -15.80
CA LYS A 169 -2.34 -4.66 -16.50
C LYS A 169 -3.71 -4.58 -15.84
N LEU A 170 -4.20 -3.36 -15.67
CA LEU A 170 -5.56 -3.12 -15.19
C LEU A 170 -6.59 -3.64 -16.20
N VAL A 171 -7.62 -4.31 -15.71
CA VAL A 171 -8.71 -4.89 -16.50
C VAL A 171 -10.02 -4.30 -16.00
N ASP A 172 -10.80 -3.70 -16.91
CA ASP A 172 -12.15 -3.26 -16.60
C ASP A 172 -13.06 -4.49 -16.39
N TYR A 173 -14.04 -4.36 -15.50
CA TYR A 173 -15.04 -5.38 -15.23
C TYR A 173 -16.45 -4.79 -15.27
N GLU A 174 -17.49 -5.62 -15.28
CA GLU A 174 -18.88 -5.19 -15.13
C GLU A 174 -19.25 -5.13 -13.66
N ASP A 175 -20.08 -4.16 -13.27
CA ASP A 175 -20.52 -4.05 -11.88
C ASP A 175 -21.52 -5.16 -11.56
N THR A 176 -21.25 -5.85 -10.45
CA THR A 176 -22.13 -6.83 -9.81
C THR A 176 -22.50 -6.36 -8.41
N ASP A 177 -23.54 -6.95 -7.81
CA ASP A 177 -23.92 -6.66 -6.41
C ASP A 177 -22.74 -6.86 -5.44
N GLU A 178 -21.93 -7.88 -5.68
CA GLU A 178 -20.71 -8.18 -4.94
C GLU A 178 -19.70 -7.02 -5.04
N THR A 179 -19.31 -6.64 -6.25
CA THR A 179 -18.33 -5.55 -6.45
C THR A 179 -18.84 -4.20 -5.94
N ASN A 180 -20.15 -3.95 -6.05
CA ASN A 180 -20.79 -2.75 -5.52
C ASN A 180 -20.76 -2.73 -3.98
N ARG A 181 -21.05 -3.86 -3.33
CA ARG A 181 -20.94 -3.99 -1.87
C ARG A 181 -19.50 -3.77 -1.39
N GLN A 182 -18.55 -4.48 -1.99
CA GLN A 182 -17.12 -4.34 -1.65
C GLN A 182 -16.64 -2.89 -1.81
N ARG A 183 -17.04 -2.22 -2.89
CA ARG A 183 -16.71 -0.81 -3.13
C ARG A 183 -17.31 0.10 -2.06
N GLY A 184 -18.58 -0.11 -1.70
CA GLY A 184 -19.25 0.66 -0.66
C GLY A 184 -18.54 0.53 0.70
N GLU A 185 -18.24 -0.70 1.09
CA GLU A 185 -17.56 -1.01 2.35
C GLU A 185 -16.13 -0.46 2.39
N LEU A 186 -15.36 -0.64 1.30
CA LEU A 186 -14.01 -0.10 1.21
C LEU A 186 -13.99 1.43 1.20
N ARG A 187 -15.01 2.09 0.63
CA ARG A 187 -15.17 3.54 0.72
C ARG A 187 -15.47 4.00 2.14
N ALA A 188 -16.33 3.28 2.88
CA ALA A 188 -16.60 3.57 4.29
C ALA A 188 -15.33 3.41 5.13
N TYR A 189 -14.58 2.33 4.94
CA TYR A 189 -13.30 2.11 5.61
C TYR A 189 -12.27 3.22 5.30
N ASN A 190 -12.12 3.60 4.02
CA ASN A 190 -11.26 4.72 3.64
C ASN A 190 -11.69 6.06 4.26
N LEU A 191 -12.99 6.28 4.44
CA LEU A 191 -13.50 7.48 5.10
C LEU A 191 -13.12 7.50 6.58
N VAL A 192 -13.21 6.36 7.28
CA VAL A 192 -12.74 6.23 8.65
C VAL A 192 -11.25 6.58 8.71
N LEU A 193 -10.40 5.99 7.87
CA LEU A 193 -8.96 6.31 7.83
C LEU A 193 -8.69 7.80 7.58
N ALA A 194 -9.40 8.42 6.63
CA ALA A 194 -9.23 9.84 6.28
C ALA A 194 -9.62 10.80 7.42
N ASN A 195 -10.48 10.37 8.34
CA ASN A 195 -11.00 11.16 9.45
C ASN A 195 -10.21 10.99 10.76
N HIS A 196 -9.10 10.26 10.74
CA HIS A 196 -8.27 10.01 11.93
C HIS A 196 -6.83 10.48 11.72
N PHE A 197 -6.18 10.85 12.80
CA PHE A 197 -4.75 11.16 12.84
C PHE A 197 -3.98 9.86 13.06
N ILE A 198 -3.29 9.39 12.03
CA ILE A 198 -2.51 8.16 12.05
C ILE A 198 -1.08 8.53 11.68
N ASP A 199 -0.14 8.34 12.60
CA ASP A 199 1.25 8.79 12.46
C ASP A 199 2.18 7.93 13.33
N VAL A 200 3.48 8.07 13.15
CA VAL A 200 4.53 7.41 13.94
C VAL A 200 5.13 8.42 14.92
N SER A 201 4.99 8.16 16.21
CA SER A 201 5.27 9.16 17.26
C SER A 201 6.75 9.45 17.49
N THR A 202 7.63 8.59 16.99
CA THR A 202 9.09 8.70 17.10
C THR A 202 9.75 9.40 15.91
N LEU A 203 8.97 9.77 14.87
CA LEU A 203 9.52 10.35 13.65
C LEU A 203 9.49 11.88 13.64
N GLU A 204 10.68 12.46 13.68
CA GLU A 204 10.86 13.90 13.57
C GLU A 204 10.42 14.42 12.20
N GLN A 205 10.86 13.74 11.12
CA GLN A 205 10.38 14.00 9.77
C GLN A 205 9.39 12.92 9.35
N PRO A 206 8.28 13.26 8.67
CA PRO A 206 7.24 12.31 8.27
C PRO A 206 7.66 11.43 7.08
N GLN A 207 8.85 10.87 7.11
CA GLN A 207 9.38 10.03 6.05
C GLN A 207 10.41 9.02 6.56
N LEU A 208 10.49 7.87 5.89
CA LEU A 208 11.42 6.79 6.23
C LEU A 208 12.08 6.20 5.00
N VAL A 209 13.35 5.82 5.12
CA VAL A 209 14.02 4.95 4.15
C VAL A 209 13.59 3.51 4.42
N THR A 210 12.90 2.88 3.47
CA THR A 210 12.32 1.54 3.63
C THR A 210 13.11 0.46 2.90
N GLY A 211 14.08 0.84 2.08
CA GLY A 211 14.92 -0.09 1.34
C GLY A 211 15.73 0.61 0.29
N GLN A 212 16.29 -0.19 -0.62
CA GLN A 212 17.01 0.31 -1.77
C GLN A 212 16.47 -0.26 -3.08
N ASP A 213 16.34 0.60 -4.09
CA ASP A 213 16.01 0.23 -5.46
C ASP A 213 17.08 0.78 -6.41
N HIS A 214 17.72 -0.11 -7.18
CA HIS A 214 18.84 0.22 -8.08
C HIS A 214 19.93 1.11 -7.41
N GLY A 215 20.26 0.81 -6.14
CA GLY A 215 21.29 1.50 -5.35
C GLY A 215 20.84 2.84 -4.73
N ARG A 216 19.53 3.05 -4.56
CA ARG A 216 18.95 4.31 -4.09
C ARG A 216 17.96 4.08 -2.98
N ASP A 217 17.93 4.97 -2.01
CA ASP A 217 16.97 4.92 -0.93
C ASP A 217 15.54 5.05 -1.47
N VAL A 218 14.69 4.10 -1.10
CA VAL A 218 13.25 4.18 -1.30
C VAL A 218 12.68 4.92 -0.10
N ILE A 219 12.14 6.11 -0.33
CA ILE A 219 11.56 6.96 0.71
C ILE A 219 10.05 6.73 0.78
N GLN A 220 9.56 6.31 1.93
CA GLN A 220 8.14 6.23 2.25
C GLN A 220 7.71 7.48 3.02
N GLN A 221 6.80 8.26 2.44
CA GLN A 221 6.16 9.38 3.11
C GLN A 221 5.07 8.89 4.09
N ILE A 222 5.04 9.45 5.28
CA ILE A 222 4.09 9.12 6.36
C ILE A 222 3.16 10.30 6.53
N SER A 223 2.03 10.24 5.85
CA SER A 223 0.99 11.25 5.97
C SER A 223 -0.38 10.69 5.62
N HIS A 224 -1.41 11.44 5.99
CA HIS A 224 -2.80 11.15 5.64
C HIS A 224 -3.08 11.25 4.12
N HIS A 225 -2.08 11.58 3.30
CA HIS A 225 -2.23 11.46 1.85
C HIS A 225 -1.86 10.08 1.30
N HIS A 226 -1.20 9.25 2.12
CA HIS A 226 -0.69 7.92 1.76
C HIS A 226 -1.42 6.79 2.53
N HIS A 227 -2.71 6.97 2.80
CA HIS A 227 -3.55 5.94 3.45
C HIS A 227 -4.82 5.54 2.67
N PHE A 228 -4.89 5.87 1.38
CA PHE A 228 -6.00 5.43 0.53
C PHE A 228 -5.82 3.95 0.14
N ILE A 229 -6.69 3.10 0.68
CA ILE A 229 -6.69 1.65 0.53
C ILE A 229 -7.49 1.23 -0.70
N ARG A 230 -6.91 0.29 -1.43
CA ARG A 230 -7.51 -0.40 -2.58
C ARG A 230 -7.56 -1.90 -2.30
N ARG A 231 -8.61 -2.57 -2.74
CA ARG A 231 -8.67 -4.04 -2.80
C ARG A 231 -8.16 -4.48 -4.17
N VAL A 232 -7.16 -5.36 -4.22
CA VAL A 232 -6.50 -5.72 -5.48
C VAL A 232 -6.63 -7.22 -5.76
N TYR A 233 -7.38 -7.54 -6.80
CA TYR A 233 -7.45 -8.87 -7.41
C TYR A 233 -6.44 -8.99 -8.56
N SER A 234 -6.00 -10.21 -8.81
CA SER A 234 -4.92 -10.51 -9.76
C SER A 234 -5.35 -11.57 -10.78
N ARG A 235 -4.58 -11.72 -11.86
CA ARG A 235 -4.81 -12.71 -12.93
C ARG A 235 -6.16 -12.59 -13.65
N GLY A 236 -6.87 -11.48 -13.50
CA GLY A 236 -8.22 -11.30 -14.06
C GLY A 236 -9.27 -12.15 -13.35
N ASP A 237 -8.98 -12.62 -12.14
CA ASP A 237 -9.79 -13.59 -11.40
C ASP A 237 -10.08 -13.08 -9.97
N TRP A 238 -11.35 -13.09 -9.59
CA TRP A 238 -11.83 -12.70 -8.26
C TRP A 238 -11.43 -13.68 -7.15
N GLY A 239 -11.00 -14.91 -7.49
CA GLY A 239 -10.43 -15.89 -6.57
C GLY A 239 -8.92 -15.76 -6.35
N CYS A 240 -8.26 -14.82 -7.03
CA CYS A 240 -6.81 -14.61 -6.96
C CYS A 240 -6.47 -13.27 -6.31
N ASN A 241 -5.65 -13.31 -5.24
CA ASN A 241 -5.36 -12.14 -4.40
C ASN A 241 -6.66 -11.58 -3.80
N GLY A 242 -6.89 -10.28 -3.75
CA GLY A 242 -8.03 -9.66 -3.07
C GLY A 242 -7.62 -8.92 -1.80
N ARG A 243 -6.33 -8.89 -1.46
CA ARG A 243 -5.79 -8.15 -0.33
C ARG A 243 -5.94 -6.64 -0.49
N PHE A 244 -5.82 -5.96 0.64
CA PHE A 244 -5.93 -4.52 0.77
C PHE A 244 -4.54 -3.87 0.72
N TYR A 245 -4.37 -2.85 -0.12
CA TYR A 245 -3.09 -2.19 -0.38
C TYR A 245 -3.22 -0.67 -0.43
N GLY A 246 -2.18 0.04 0.03
CA GLY A 246 -2.00 1.47 -0.24
C GLY A 246 -1.71 2.31 1.00
N GLY A 247 -1.80 1.73 2.20
CA GLY A 247 -1.43 2.39 3.45
C GLY A 247 0.08 2.38 3.63
N TRP A 248 0.67 3.53 3.96
CA TRP A 248 2.11 3.66 4.21
C TRP A 248 2.61 2.71 5.30
N TRP A 249 1.76 2.35 6.27
CA TRP A 249 2.10 1.41 7.35
C TRP A 249 2.44 0.01 6.84
N GLN A 250 2.00 -0.35 5.63
CA GLN A 250 2.33 -1.63 4.99
C GLN A 250 3.76 -1.66 4.43
N GLN A 251 4.40 -0.49 4.30
CA GLN A 251 5.72 -0.33 3.68
C GLN A 251 6.83 -0.08 4.70
N ILE A 252 6.51 -0.01 5.99
CA ILE A 252 7.49 0.19 7.07
C ILE A 252 7.70 -1.09 7.88
N SER A 253 8.87 -1.22 8.50
CA SER A 253 9.22 -2.38 9.32
C SER A 253 8.40 -2.42 10.62
N SER A 254 8.33 -3.60 11.24
CA SER A 254 7.71 -3.78 12.55
C SER A 254 8.30 -2.88 13.63
N ASP A 255 9.57 -2.50 13.50
CA ASP A 255 10.26 -1.60 14.44
C ASP A 255 9.67 -0.19 14.44
N TYR A 256 9.11 0.26 13.32
CA TYR A 256 8.39 1.54 13.25
C TYR A 256 6.88 1.36 13.47
N ARG A 257 6.31 0.21 13.09
CA ARG A 257 4.87 -0.05 13.28
C ARG A 257 4.45 -0.04 14.75
N LYS A 258 5.31 -0.49 15.66
CA LYS A 258 5.05 -0.44 17.11
C LYS A 258 4.90 0.98 17.67
N ASP A 259 5.41 1.99 16.96
CA ASP A 259 5.35 3.40 17.35
C ASP A 259 4.20 4.14 16.62
N ILE A 260 3.33 3.42 15.90
CA ILE A 260 2.13 4.00 15.31
C ILE A 260 1.16 4.37 16.43
N LEU A 261 0.68 5.61 16.38
CA LEU A 261 -0.44 6.09 17.19
C LEU A 261 -1.65 6.35 16.27
N ILE A 262 -2.84 6.06 16.79
CA ILE A 262 -4.14 6.38 16.18
C ILE A 262 -4.82 7.37 17.10
N ASP A 263 -5.10 8.59 16.63
CA ASP A 263 -5.67 9.68 17.42
C ASP A 263 -4.92 9.87 18.75
N ASP A 264 -3.58 9.88 18.68
CA ASP A 264 -2.67 9.98 19.83
C ASP A 264 -2.74 8.81 20.85
N THR A 265 -3.42 7.72 20.48
CA THR A 265 -3.57 6.51 21.29
C THR A 265 -2.60 5.42 20.82
N PRO A 266 -1.86 4.77 21.75
CA PRO A 266 -0.96 3.65 21.44
C PRO A 266 -1.67 2.47 20.77
N THR A 267 -0.94 1.72 19.96
CA THR A 267 -1.52 0.60 19.22
C THR A 267 -0.98 -0.76 19.65
N VAL A 268 -1.62 -1.81 19.16
CA VAL A 268 -1.16 -3.20 19.22
C VAL A 268 -1.35 -3.83 17.86
N GLU A 269 -0.29 -4.48 17.36
CA GLU A 269 -0.36 -5.35 16.17
C GLU A 269 -0.69 -6.78 16.61
N VAL A 270 -1.82 -7.31 16.14
CA VAL A 270 -2.25 -8.70 16.34
C VAL A 270 -2.05 -9.47 15.04
N ASP A 271 -1.29 -10.56 15.09
CA ASP A 271 -0.90 -11.38 13.93
C ASP A 271 -1.50 -12.78 14.00
N PHE A 272 -1.74 -13.41 12.84
CA PHE A 272 -2.11 -14.82 12.77
C PHE A 272 -0.88 -15.72 12.90
N LYS A 273 -1.01 -16.84 13.62
CA LYS A 273 0.06 -17.83 13.75
C LYS A 273 0.13 -18.75 12.54
N GLY A 274 1.00 -18.40 11.59
CA GLY A 274 1.29 -19.25 10.42
C GLY A 274 0.11 -19.39 9.47
N LEU A 275 -0.53 -18.26 9.16
CA LEU A 275 -1.85 -18.18 8.51
C LEU A 275 -2.04 -19.17 7.36
N HIS A 276 -1.16 -19.14 6.36
CA HIS A 276 -1.32 -19.98 5.15
C HIS A 276 -1.33 -21.48 5.44
N LEU A 277 -0.54 -21.95 6.41
CA LEU A 277 -0.59 -23.35 6.82
C LEU A 277 -1.89 -23.67 7.57
N GLN A 278 -2.37 -22.74 8.41
CA GLN A 278 -3.62 -22.94 9.15
C GLN A 278 -4.85 -22.95 8.23
N LEU A 279 -4.85 -22.14 7.16
CA LEU A 279 -5.87 -22.16 6.12
C LEU A 279 -5.91 -23.52 5.42
N LEU A 280 -4.76 -24.01 4.94
CA LEU A 280 -4.67 -25.32 4.29
C LEU A 280 -5.06 -26.46 5.24
N ALA A 281 -4.66 -26.37 6.51
CA ALA A 281 -5.06 -27.35 7.51
C ALA A 281 -6.58 -27.34 7.75
N ALA A 282 -7.21 -26.16 7.79
CA ALA A 282 -8.66 -26.04 7.95
C ALA A 282 -9.41 -26.68 6.78
N GLU A 283 -8.97 -26.42 5.55
CA GLU A 283 -9.52 -27.00 4.33
C GLU A 283 -9.43 -28.54 4.30
N GLN A 284 -8.40 -29.12 4.92
CA GLN A 284 -8.17 -30.57 4.96
C GLN A 284 -8.69 -31.23 6.25
N GLY A 285 -9.33 -30.49 7.15
CA GLY A 285 -9.76 -31.00 8.46
C GLY A 285 -8.60 -31.49 9.33
N ALA A 286 -7.41 -30.91 9.15
CA ALA A 286 -6.19 -31.25 9.88
C ALA A 286 -5.90 -30.25 11.00
N ASP A 287 -5.23 -30.74 12.05
CA ASP A 287 -4.75 -29.92 13.15
C ASP A 287 -3.25 -29.66 13.03
N LEU A 288 -2.85 -28.44 13.38
CA LEU A 288 -1.46 -28.02 13.45
C LEU A 288 -1.09 -27.69 14.90
N PRO A 289 0.18 -27.90 15.30
CA PRO A 289 0.66 -27.41 16.58
C PRO A 289 0.66 -25.88 16.62
N ASP A 290 0.86 -25.30 17.81
CA ASP A 290 0.88 -23.84 18.01
C ASP A 290 1.88 -23.13 17.08
N ASP A 291 3.03 -23.76 16.83
CA ASP A 291 4.00 -23.31 15.84
C ASP A 291 4.25 -24.38 14.77
N PRO A 292 3.63 -24.25 13.59
CA PRO A 292 3.74 -25.26 12.54
C PRO A 292 5.13 -25.31 11.89
N TYR A 293 5.99 -24.31 12.13
CA TYR A 293 7.33 -24.22 11.55
C TYR A 293 8.43 -24.81 12.45
N LEU A 294 8.09 -25.39 13.60
CA LEU A 294 9.07 -26.07 14.44
C LEU A 294 9.35 -27.48 13.93
N LEU A 295 10.61 -27.72 13.53
CA LEU A 295 11.17 -29.04 13.22
C LEU A 295 12.18 -29.45 14.31
N PRO A 296 12.51 -30.75 14.44
CA PRO A 296 13.55 -31.21 15.36
C PRO A 296 14.86 -30.43 15.22
N GLU A 297 15.55 -30.21 16.33
CA GLU A 297 16.84 -29.53 16.34
C GLU A 297 17.85 -30.27 15.46
N GLY A 298 18.70 -29.52 14.74
CA GLY A 298 19.71 -30.09 13.85
C GLY A 298 19.18 -30.60 12.51
N THR A 299 17.91 -30.37 12.17
CA THR A 299 17.38 -30.68 10.83
C THR A 299 18.18 -29.97 9.74
N ILE A 300 18.59 -28.71 9.99
CA ILE A 300 19.63 -28.03 9.21
C ILE A 300 20.93 -28.07 10.01
N PRO A 301 21.99 -28.74 9.52
CA PRO A 301 23.28 -28.75 10.19
C PRO A 301 23.78 -27.31 10.43
N ARG A 302 24.19 -27.02 11.68
CA ARG A 302 24.79 -25.74 12.10
C ARG A 302 23.83 -24.54 12.14
N ALA A 303 22.53 -24.71 11.92
CA ALA A 303 21.55 -23.65 12.13
C ALA A 303 21.00 -23.69 13.56
N PRO A 304 21.05 -22.59 14.33
CA PRO A 304 20.31 -22.48 15.59
C PRO A 304 18.80 -22.68 15.37
N PRO A 305 18.04 -23.15 16.38
CA PRO A 305 16.60 -23.42 16.24
C PRO A 305 15.78 -22.24 15.68
N SER A 306 16.08 -21.01 16.11
CA SER A 306 15.40 -19.79 15.63
C SER A 306 15.67 -19.50 14.14
N LEU A 307 16.92 -19.72 13.70
CA LEU A 307 17.30 -19.57 12.29
C LEU A 307 16.67 -20.68 11.45
N GLN A 308 16.69 -21.93 11.90
CA GLN A 308 16.03 -23.06 11.22
C GLN A 308 14.55 -22.78 10.99
N ARG A 309 13.84 -22.32 12.02
CA ARG A 309 12.44 -21.92 11.91
C ARG A 309 12.23 -20.81 10.89
N THR A 310 13.09 -19.79 10.89
CA THR A 310 13.02 -18.66 9.96
C THR A 310 13.24 -19.11 8.51
N LEU A 311 14.24 -19.97 8.28
CA LEU A 311 14.52 -20.58 6.98
C LEU A 311 13.34 -21.41 6.49
N LEU A 312 12.76 -22.26 7.35
CA LEU A 312 11.60 -23.07 7.00
C LEU A 312 10.37 -22.21 6.68
N LYS A 313 10.05 -21.21 7.52
CA LYS A 313 8.91 -20.31 7.29
C LYS A 313 9.02 -19.65 5.91
N LYS A 314 10.18 -19.08 5.59
CA LYS A 314 10.43 -18.49 4.26
C LYS A 314 10.31 -19.52 3.15
N LEU A 315 10.96 -20.68 3.28
CA LEU A 315 10.91 -21.75 2.27
C LEU A 315 9.49 -22.22 1.98
N VAL A 316 8.66 -22.41 3.01
CA VAL A 316 7.25 -22.81 2.86
C VAL A 316 6.44 -21.74 2.13
N LEU A 317 6.57 -20.47 2.54
CA LEU A 317 5.86 -19.37 1.88
C LEU A 317 6.29 -19.25 0.41
N THR A 318 7.58 -19.40 0.10
CA THR A 318 8.06 -19.42 -1.29
C THR A 318 7.53 -20.63 -2.05
N ALA A 319 7.51 -21.83 -1.43
CA ALA A 319 7.03 -23.06 -2.04
C ALA A 319 5.52 -23.02 -2.35
N LEU A 320 4.71 -22.38 -1.51
CA LEU A 320 3.27 -22.18 -1.76
C LEU A 320 3.02 -21.25 -2.96
N ASN A 321 3.93 -20.32 -3.27
CA ASN A 321 3.81 -19.40 -4.40
C ASN A 321 4.48 -19.89 -5.69
N ALA A 322 5.13 -21.06 -5.66
CA ALA A 322 5.81 -21.61 -6.82
C ALA A 322 4.99 -22.72 -7.48
N ALA A 323 5.16 -22.91 -8.79
CA ALA A 323 4.56 -24.01 -9.54
C ALA A 323 5.45 -25.27 -9.58
N ASP A 324 6.69 -25.17 -9.11
CA ASP A 324 7.65 -26.26 -9.09
C ASP A 324 8.78 -26.01 -8.06
N ARG A 325 9.48 -27.10 -7.67
CA ARG A 325 10.59 -27.07 -6.71
C ARG A 325 11.78 -26.22 -7.18
N PRO A 326 12.34 -26.41 -8.40
CA PRO A 326 13.45 -25.57 -8.87
C PRO A 326 13.20 -24.07 -8.79
N SER A 327 12.02 -23.61 -9.19
CA SER A 327 11.60 -22.21 -9.13
C SER A 327 11.52 -21.73 -7.68
N ALA A 328 10.89 -22.51 -6.80
CA ALA A 328 10.80 -22.18 -5.37
C ALA A 328 12.18 -21.99 -4.73
N TYR A 329 13.10 -22.92 -4.97
CA TYR A 329 14.44 -22.89 -4.35
C TYR A 329 15.29 -21.74 -4.85
N ARG A 330 15.15 -21.40 -6.14
CA ARG A 330 15.81 -20.21 -6.71
C ARG A 330 15.28 -18.93 -6.08
N SER A 331 13.96 -18.79 -5.97
CA SER A 331 13.34 -17.63 -5.33
C SER A 331 13.72 -17.52 -3.86
N PHE A 332 13.69 -18.63 -3.11
CA PHE A 332 14.09 -18.67 -1.71
C PHE A 332 15.51 -18.12 -1.50
N ARG A 333 16.48 -18.58 -2.30
CA ARG A 333 17.87 -18.09 -2.21
C ARG A 333 17.99 -16.60 -2.57
N SER A 334 17.17 -16.10 -3.49
CA SER A 334 17.23 -14.70 -3.92
C SER A 334 16.80 -13.71 -2.84
N GLU A 335 15.99 -14.14 -1.87
CA GLU A 335 15.53 -13.32 -0.74
C GLU A 335 16.60 -13.03 0.30
N TRP A 336 17.76 -13.71 0.23
CA TRP A 336 18.81 -13.59 1.22
C TRP A 336 20.00 -12.78 0.70
N PRO A 337 20.63 -11.96 1.56
CA PRO A 337 21.84 -11.23 1.19
C PRO A 337 23.02 -12.18 0.96
N THR A 338 24.00 -11.72 0.20
CA THR A 338 25.23 -12.49 -0.07
C THR A 338 25.95 -12.82 1.23
N GLY A 339 26.36 -14.08 1.40
CA GLY A 339 27.02 -14.58 2.62
C GLY A 339 26.08 -15.13 3.68
N HIS A 340 24.76 -14.91 3.57
CA HIS A 340 23.79 -15.50 4.50
C HIS A 340 23.57 -17.00 4.22
N MET A 341 23.45 -17.82 5.26
CA MET A 341 23.25 -19.28 5.17
C MET A 341 22.11 -19.67 4.23
N GLY A 342 20.98 -18.98 4.29
CA GLY A 342 19.83 -19.24 3.40
C GLY A 342 20.16 -19.13 1.91
N LYS A 343 21.14 -18.31 1.52
CA LYS A 343 21.58 -18.17 0.12
C LYS A 343 22.47 -19.33 -0.33
N THR A 344 23.16 -19.98 0.61
CA THR A 344 24.13 -21.06 0.34
C THR A 344 23.53 -22.44 0.37
N LEU A 345 22.29 -22.61 0.84
CA LEU A 345 21.60 -23.90 0.88
C LEU A 345 21.40 -24.47 -0.53
N THR A 346 21.83 -25.72 -0.70
CA THR A 346 21.72 -26.46 -1.97
C THR A 346 20.27 -26.89 -2.23
N ASN A 347 19.99 -27.37 -3.45
CA ASN A 347 18.67 -27.92 -3.74
C ASN A 347 18.38 -29.17 -2.90
N GLU A 348 19.41 -29.95 -2.59
CA GLU A 348 19.36 -31.14 -1.74
C GLU A 348 19.00 -30.75 -0.29
N ASP A 349 19.61 -29.70 0.27
CA ASP A 349 19.28 -29.19 1.61
C ASP A 349 17.82 -28.73 1.70
N LEU A 350 17.38 -27.93 0.71
CA LEU A 350 16.01 -27.42 0.65
C LEU A 350 14.99 -28.54 0.40
N LYS A 351 15.37 -29.56 -0.39
CA LYS A 351 14.58 -30.77 -0.57
C LYS A 351 14.45 -31.54 0.74
N ALA A 352 15.53 -31.75 1.49
CA ALA A 352 15.46 -32.42 2.79
C ALA A 352 14.53 -31.69 3.76
N LEU A 353 14.60 -30.35 3.81
CA LEU A 353 13.71 -29.55 4.66
C LEU A 353 12.24 -29.65 4.27
N THR A 354 11.95 -29.51 2.97
CA THR A 354 10.58 -29.61 2.47
C THR A 354 10.04 -31.02 2.64
N ASP A 355 10.83 -32.06 2.42
CA ASP A 355 10.40 -33.44 2.63
C ASP A 355 10.14 -33.73 4.11
N LYS A 356 10.96 -33.20 5.04
CA LYS A 356 10.70 -33.30 6.49
C LYS A 356 9.39 -32.63 6.90
N LEU A 357 9.06 -31.48 6.30
CA LEU A 357 7.75 -30.85 6.49
C LEU A 357 6.62 -31.74 5.95
N LEU A 358 6.78 -32.31 4.76
CA LEU A 358 5.79 -33.17 4.11
C LEU A 358 5.63 -34.55 4.76
N GLU A 359 6.64 -35.03 5.48
CA GLU A 359 6.57 -36.18 6.38
C GLU A 359 5.78 -35.85 7.64
N ARG A 360 5.90 -34.63 8.17
CA ARG A 360 5.15 -34.18 9.34
C ARG A 360 3.69 -33.85 9.02
N TYR A 361 3.46 -33.23 7.86
CA TYR A 361 2.15 -32.73 7.44
C TYR A 361 1.80 -33.31 6.06
N HIS A 362 1.34 -34.56 6.07
CA HIS A 362 1.05 -35.31 4.84
C HIS A 362 0.03 -34.61 3.91
N PHE A 363 -0.92 -33.86 4.48
CA PHE A 363 -1.93 -33.14 3.71
C PHE A 363 -1.34 -32.06 2.79
N LEU A 364 -0.11 -31.59 3.04
CA LEU A 364 0.54 -30.56 2.22
C LEU A 364 1.13 -31.08 0.90
N ARG A 365 1.23 -32.41 0.70
CA ARG A 365 2.00 -33.01 -0.42
C ARG A 365 1.58 -32.52 -1.80
N ASP A 366 0.28 -32.33 -2.01
CA ASP A 366 -0.29 -31.86 -3.28
C ASP A 366 -0.62 -30.36 -3.27
N LEU A 367 -0.30 -29.65 -2.18
CA LEU A 367 -0.63 -28.24 -1.96
C LEU A 367 0.58 -27.31 -2.08
N VAL A 368 1.79 -27.80 -1.75
CA VAL A 368 3.03 -27.06 -1.99
C VAL A 368 3.51 -27.23 -3.42
N PHE A 369 4.22 -26.23 -3.95
CA PHE A 369 4.65 -26.20 -5.36
C PHE A 369 3.50 -26.25 -6.37
N ALA A 370 2.32 -25.76 -5.97
CA ALA A 370 1.11 -25.74 -6.79
C ALA A 370 0.54 -24.32 -6.97
N ASP A 371 1.37 -23.29 -6.74
CA ASP A 371 1.00 -21.87 -6.90
C ASP A 371 -0.28 -21.46 -6.13
N GLN A 372 -0.46 -22.08 -4.96
CA GLN A 372 -1.60 -21.89 -4.06
C GLN A 372 -1.58 -20.53 -3.35
N GLY A 373 -0.41 -19.91 -3.21
CA GLY A 373 -0.23 -18.70 -2.42
C GLY A 373 -1.20 -17.58 -2.82
N ILE A 374 -1.42 -17.35 -4.11
CA ILE A 374 -2.33 -16.30 -4.56
C ILE A 374 -3.82 -16.58 -4.24
N ARG A 375 -4.22 -17.86 -4.21
CA ARG A 375 -5.54 -18.28 -3.76
C ARG A 375 -5.67 -18.12 -2.25
N LEU A 376 -4.64 -18.47 -1.49
CA LEU A 376 -4.61 -18.27 -0.04
C LEU A 376 -4.69 -16.79 0.35
N MET A 377 -4.07 -15.90 -0.44
CA MET A 377 -4.25 -14.45 -0.31
C MET A 377 -5.70 -14.01 -0.52
N ASN A 378 -6.49 -14.75 -1.30
CA ASN A 378 -7.91 -14.46 -1.44
C ASN A 378 -8.68 -14.83 -0.18
N VAL A 379 -8.46 -16.04 0.32
CA VAL A 379 -9.10 -16.52 1.55
C VAL A 379 -8.76 -15.61 2.73
N ASP A 380 -7.48 -15.23 2.92
CA ASP A 380 -7.11 -14.29 3.98
C ASP A 380 -7.73 -12.90 3.81
N SER A 381 -7.86 -12.40 2.58
CA SER A 381 -8.50 -11.11 2.33
C SER A 381 -9.99 -11.08 2.66
N GLN A 382 -10.69 -12.23 2.59
CA GLN A 382 -12.09 -12.31 2.98
C GLN A 382 -12.26 -12.19 4.49
N ILE A 383 -11.29 -12.66 5.28
CA ILE A 383 -11.22 -12.42 6.73
C ILE A 383 -10.98 -10.93 6.98
N ALA A 384 -9.99 -10.34 6.29
CA ALA A 384 -9.68 -8.91 6.42
C ALA A 384 -10.87 -8.00 6.06
N GLU A 385 -11.65 -8.36 5.02
CA GLU A 385 -12.88 -7.65 4.64
C GLU A 385 -13.89 -7.61 5.79
N ARG A 386 -14.11 -8.73 6.49
CA ARG A 386 -15.02 -8.80 7.64
C ARG A 386 -14.52 -7.94 8.80
N VAL A 387 -13.22 -7.97 9.09
CA VAL A 387 -12.59 -7.13 10.13
C VAL A 387 -12.77 -5.65 9.78
N HIS A 388 -12.42 -5.22 8.57
CA HIS A 388 -12.59 -3.84 8.13
C HIS A 388 -14.06 -3.39 8.21
N ARG A 389 -15.00 -4.22 7.75
CA ARG A 389 -16.44 -3.94 7.82
C ARG A 389 -16.91 -3.74 9.26
N HIS A 390 -16.44 -4.56 10.19
CA HIS A 390 -16.81 -4.49 11.60
C HIS A 390 -16.39 -3.15 12.23
N PHE A 391 -15.10 -2.81 12.12
CA PHE A 391 -14.56 -1.59 12.73
C PHE A 391 -15.00 -0.32 12.00
N ALA A 392 -15.14 -0.36 10.67
CA ALA A 392 -15.59 0.80 9.91
C ALA A 392 -17.03 1.23 10.28
N LYS A 393 -17.91 0.29 10.64
CA LYS A 393 -19.27 0.60 11.13
C LYS A 393 -19.29 1.34 12.47
N GLN A 394 -18.22 1.21 13.24
CA GLN A 394 -18.05 1.85 14.54
C GLN A 394 -17.17 3.10 14.46
N GLU A 395 -16.74 3.47 13.25
CA GLU A 395 -15.77 4.55 13.02
C GLU A 395 -14.44 4.33 13.76
N VAL A 396 -14.07 3.08 14.04
CA VAL A 396 -12.80 2.71 14.68
C VAL A 396 -11.77 2.37 13.60
N VAL A 397 -10.55 2.88 13.77
CA VAL A 397 -9.43 2.57 12.87
C VAL A 397 -8.85 1.21 13.21
N VAL A 398 -8.75 0.35 12.20
CA VAL A 398 -7.93 -0.86 12.22
C VAL A 398 -7.07 -0.85 10.96
N LEU A 399 -5.76 -1.08 11.07
CA LEU A 399 -4.83 -1.04 9.95
C LEU A 399 -4.40 -2.47 9.58
N SER A 400 -4.76 -2.96 8.39
CA SER A 400 -4.31 -4.27 7.92
C SER A 400 -2.90 -4.24 7.33
N VAL A 401 -2.05 -5.17 7.75
CA VAL A 401 -0.70 -5.45 7.19
C VAL A 401 -0.65 -6.91 6.76
N HIS A 402 -1.20 -7.19 5.57
CA HIS A 402 -1.39 -8.56 5.10
C HIS A 402 -2.21 -9.41 6.10
N ASP A 403 -1.55 -10.29 6.85
CA ASP A 403 -2.11 -11.20 7.85
C ASP A 403 -2.10 -10.67 9.29
N SER A 404 -1.61 -9.46 9.53
CA SER A 404 -1.71 -8.79 10.84
C SER A 404 -2.58 -7.53 10.79
N PHE A 405 -3.05 -7.10 11.97
CA PHE A 405 -3.94 -5.96 12.15
C PHE A 405 -3.48 -5.10 13.32
N ILE A 406 -3.42 -3.78 13.10
CA ILE A 406 -3.05 -2.79 14.11
C ILE A 406 -4.30 -2.06 14.55
N VAL A 407 -4.57 -2.03 15.85
CA VAL A 407 -5.69 -1.30 16.46
C VAL A 407 -5.20 -0.52 17.66
N ASP A 408 -5.94 0.51 18.07
CA ASP A 408 -5.68 1.16 19.35
C ASP A 408 -5.76 0.14 20.50
N TYR A 409 -4.92 0.31 21.51
CA TYR A 409 -4.79 -0.69 22.58
C TYR A 409 -6.06 -0.83 23.45
N THR A 410 -7.08 0.00 23.26
CA THR A 410 -8.35 -0.07 24.00
C THR A 410 -9.36 -1.02 23.37
N ARG A 411 -9.02 -1.64 22.23
CA ARG A 411 -9.90 -2.50 21.42
C ARG A 411 -9.23 -3.82 21.00
N VAL A 412 -8.19 -4.27 21.71
CA VAL A 412 -7.44 -5.47 21.32
C VAL A 412 -8.27 -6.73 21.53
N GLY A 413 -8.97 -6.83 22.66
CA GLY A 413 -9.88 -7.94 22.95
C GLY A 413 -10.98 -8.04 21.90
N GLU A 414 -11.58 -6.90 21.52
CA GLU A 414 -12.53 -6.83 20.42
C GLU A 414 -11.91 -7.30 19.10
N LEU A 415 -10.73 -6.81 18.72
CA LEU A 415 -10.04 -7.25 17.49
C LEU A 415 -9.80 -8.76 17.49
N ARG A 416 -9.34 -9.34 18.60
CA ARG A 416 -9.10 -10.78 18.72
C ARG A 416 -10.39 -11.58 18.55
N TRP A 417 -11.48 -11.12 19.16
CA TRP A 417 -12.80 -11.73 18.97
C TRP A 417 -13.25 -11.64 17.51
N VAL A 418 -13.15 -10.47 16.87
CA VAL A 418 -13.52 -10.28 15.46
C VAL A 418 -12.68 -11.15 14.54
N LEU A 419 -11.38 -11.32 14.79
CA LEU A 419 -10.50 -12.20 14.01
C LEU A 419 -10.93 -13.67 14.14
N ALA A 420 -11.31 -14.12 15.34
CA ALA A 420 -11.83 -15.46 15.57
C ALA A 420 -13.14 -15.69 14.80
N GLU A 421 -14.12 -14.80 14.96
CA GLU A 421 -15.42 -14.86 14.26
C GLU A 421 -15.27 -14.78 12.74
N ALA A 422 -14.42 -13.86 12.25
CA ALA A 422 -14.22 -13.67 10.83
C ALA A 422 -13.53 -14.88 10.19
N SER A 423 -12.55 -15.47 10.88
CA SER A 423 -11.89 -16.68 10.38
C SER A 423 -12.81 -17.90 10.43
N GLU A 424 -13.60 -18.08 11.50
CA GLU A 424 -14.60 -19.13 11.57
C GLU A 424 -15.64 -19.01 10.45
N ALA A 425 -16.11 -17.80 10.17
CA ALA A 425 -17.08 -17.57 9.10
C ALA A 425 -16.53 -17.77 7.68
N VAL A 426 -15.20 -17.77 7.48
CA VAL A 426 -14.56 -17.93 6.16
C VAL A 426 -14.04 -19.35 5.96
N VAL A 427 -13.43 -19.96 6.98
CA VAL A 427 -12.78 -21.28 6.87
C VAL A 427 -13.36 -22.35 7.80
N GLY A 428 -14.46 -22.05 8.49
CA GLY A 428 -15.20 -23.01 9.32
C GLY A 428 -14.60 -23.26 10.71
N ARG A 429 -13.53 -22.56 11.10
CA ARG A 429 -12.99 -22.57 12.47
C ARG A 429 -12.20 -21.31 12.80
N PRO A 430 -12.11 -20.92 14.09
CA PRO A 430 -11.24 -19.86 14.53
C PRO A 430 -9.76 -20.19 14.25
N LEU A 431 -9.05 -19.26 13.62
CA LEU A 431 -7.62 -19.42 13.37
C LEU A 431 -6.80 -18.89 14.56
N PRO A 432 -5.66 -19.53 14.89
CA PRO A 432 -4.84 -19.11 16.02
C PRO A 432 -4.17 -17.76 15.74
N ILE A 433 -4.23 -16.90 16.74
CA ILE A 433 -3.64 -15.55 16.75
C ILE A 433 -2.55 -15.45 17.81
N ASP A 434 -1.59 -14.57 17.58
CA ASP A 434 -0.60 -14.22 18.60
C ASP A 434 -1.27 -13.44 19.75
N ARG A 435 -0.78 -13.68 20.96
CA ARG A 435 -1.19 -12.99 22.19
C ARG A 435 -0.14 -11.97 22.65
N VAL A 436 0.75 -11.54 21.77
CA VAL A 436 1.64 -10.41 22.01
C VAL A 436 0.83 -9.13 22.22
N GLY A 437 1.17 -8.40 23.28
CA GLY A 437 0.49 -7.17 23.70
C GLY A 437 -0.82 -7.45 24.44
N VAL A 438 -1.13 -6.62 25.42
CA VAL A 438 -2.41 -6.70 26.17
C VAL A 438 -3.23 -5.45 25.90
N GLY A 439 -4.52 -5.64 25.61
CA GLY A 439 -5.49 -4.57 25.48
C GLY A 439 -6.08 -4.13 26.80
N LEU A 440 -6.53 -2.89 26.86
CA LEU A 440 -7.25 -2.35 28.02
C LEU A 440 -8.56 -3.08 28.28
N ASP A 441 -9.22 -3.53 27.21
CA ASP A 441 -10.49 -4.26 27.21
C ASP A 441 -10.33 -5.73 27.64
N GLU A 442 -9.11 -6.23 27.76
CA GLU A 442 -8.79 -7.59 28.21
C GLU A 442 -8.37 -7.68 29.67
N ILE A 443 -8.19 -6.53 30.33
CA ILE A 443 -7.76 -6.45 31.72
C ILE A 443 -8.93 -6.09 32.64
N ASP A 444 -8.89 -6.70 33.83
CA ASP A 444 -9.77 -6.41 34.96
C ASP A 444 -9.82 -4.90 35.27
N ALA A 445 -10.99 -4.39 35.64
CA ALA A 445 -11.20 -2.95 35.80
C ALA A 445 -10.25 -2.28 36.81
N ASP A 446 -9.82 -3.00 37.85
CA ASP A 446 -8.91 -2.53 38.89
C ASP A 446 -7.46 -2.33 38.40
N LYS A 447 -7.05 -2.97 37.31
CA LYS A 447 -5.69 -2.89 36.73
C LYS A 447 -5.60 -2.02 35.48
N ARG A 448 -6.73 -1.49 34.99
CA ARG A 448 -6.78 -0.68 33.76
C ARG A 448 -5.97 0.60 33.89
N GLU A 449 -6.03 1.25 35.04
CA GLU A 449 -5.29 2.48 35.30
C GLU A 449 -3.78 2.23 35.31
N ASP A 450 -3.33 1.13 35.93
CA ASP A 450 -1.93 0.73 35.92
C ASP A 450 -1.42 0.48 34.50
N LEU A 451 -2.22 -0.17 33.64
CA LEU A 451 -1.86 -0.41 32.24
C LEU A 451 -1.77 0.90 31.45
N LYS A 452 -2.69 1.84 31.66
CA LYS A 452 -2.69 3.17 31.03
C LYS A 452 -1.40 3.90 31.38
N GLN A 453 -1.11 4.05 32.68
CA GLN A 453 0.10 4.70 33.16
C GLN A 453 1.37 4.01 32.64
N TRP A 454 1.40 2.67 32.62
CA TRP A 454 2.51 1.90 32.10
C TRP A 454 2.78 2.15 30.61
N ARG A 455 1.72 2.28 29.79
CA ARG A 455 1.83 2.57 28.36
C ARG A 455 2.20 4.03 28.14
N ASP A 456 1.49 4.97 28.75
CA ASP A 456 1.74 6.40 28.55
C ASP A 456 3.17 6.78 28.94
N ALA A 457 3.73 6.18 29.99
CA ALA A 457 5.12 6.37 30.40
C ALA A 457 6.16 5.88 29.38
N ARG A 458 5.77 5.05 28.41
CA ARG A 458 6.65 4.47 27.38
C ARG A 458 6.45 5.09 25.99
N VAL A 459 5.37 5.83 25.79
CA VAL A 459 5.06 6.44 24.49
C VAL A 459 5.91 7.68 24.33
N VAL A 460 6.86 7.61 23.41
CA VAL A 460 7.67 8.77 23.01
C VAL A 460 6.92 9.55 21.96
N ARG A 461 6.78 10.87 22.16
CA ARG A 461 6.23 11.83 21.19
C ARG A 461 7.31 12.85 20.89
N CYS A 462 7.93 12.76 19.72
CA CYS A 462 8.92 13.76 19.31
C CYS A 462 8.25 15.10 18.94
N GLU A 463 9.07 16.15 18.82
CA GLU A 463 8.59 17.49 18.46
C GLU A 463 7.91 17.49 17.08
N GLY A 464 8.50 16.78 16.10
CA GLY A 464 7.93 16.65 14.77
C GLY A 464 6.54 16.00 14.76
N TYR A 465 6.32 14.96 15.58
CA TYR A 465 5.00 14.34 15.74
C TYR A 465 3.99 15.33 16.34
N LEU A 466 4.37 16.04 17.41
CA LEU A 466 3.50 17.01 18.08
C LEU A 466 3.12 18.17 17.15
N ALA A 467 4.06 18.64 16.32
CA ALA A 467 3.79 19.65 15.31
C ALA A 467 2.78 19.18 14.26
N ARG A 468 2.93 17.94 13.75
CA ARG A 468 1.98 17.35 12.78
C ARG A 468 0.61 17.10 13.40
N LYS A 469 0.56 16.66 14.66
CA LYS A 469 -0.68 16.53 15.42
C LYS A 469 -1.39 17.89 15.52
N ALA A 470 -0.70 18.93 15.99
CA ALA A 470 -1.28 20.26 16.13
C ALA A 470 -1.80 20.82 14.80
N ALA A 471 -1.04 20.65 13.71
CA ALA A 471 -1.46 21.06 12.36
C ALA A 471 -2.71 20.28 11.90
N TRP A 472 -2.78 18.98 12.21
CA TRP A 472 -3.96 18.17 11.93
C TRP A 472 -5.18 18.67 12.71
N GLU A 473 -5.03 18.94 14.02
CA GLU A 473 -6.11 19.41 14.90
C GLU A 473 -6.64 20.78 14.47
N GLU A 474 -5.75 21.71 14.12
CA GLU A 474 -6.10 23.03 13.57
C GLU A 474 -6.92 22.88 12.28
N ARG A 475 -6.48 22.01 11.37
CA ARG A 475 -7.15 21.77 10.09
C ARG A 475 -8.54 21.19 10.24
N VAL A 476 -8.71 20.19 11.12
CA VAL A 476 -9.99 19.49 11.26
C VAL A 476 -10.91 20.09 12.32
N GLY A 477 -10.42 21.00 13.16
CA GLY A 477 -11.17 21.58 14.26
C GLY A 477 -11.52 20.58 15.36
N ARG A 478 -10.75 19.50 15.50
CA ARG A 478 -10.95 18.42 16.49
C ARG A 478 -9.63 18.15 17.20
N THR A 479 -9.63 18.22 18.52
CA THR A 479 -8.51 17.78 19.36
C THR A 479 -8.49 16.25 19.42
N VAL A 480 -7.32 15.65 19.25
CA VAL A 480 -7.08 14.23 19.51
C VAL A 480 -6.30 14.09 20.80
N SER A 481 -6.77 13.21 21.67
CA SER A 481 -6.13 12.90 22.95
C SER A 481 -6.21 11.39 23.13
N PRO A 482 -5.27 10.78 23.88
CA PRO A 482 -5.31 9.37 24.16
C PRO A 482 -6.70 8.97 24.67
N LEU A 483 -7.25 7.89 24.10
CA LEU A 483 -8.56 7.39 24.52
C LEU A 483 -8.57 7.10 26.03
N PRO A 484 -9.67 7.46 26.73
CA PRO A 484 -9.69 7.61 28.17
C PRO A 484 -9.52 6.34 28.99
#